data_AF-A0A662I980-F1
#
_entry.id   AF-A0A662I980-F1
#
_cell.length_a   1.000
_cell.length_b   1.000
_cell.length_c   1.000
_cell.angle_alpha   90.00
_cell.angle_beta   90.00
_cell.angle_gamma   90.00
#
_symmetry.space_group_name_H-M   'P 1'
#
loop_
_entity.id
_entity.type
_entity.pdbx_description
1 polymer ?
#
loop_
_entity_poly.entity_id
_entity_poly.type
_entity_poly.pdbx_seq_one_letter_code
_entity_poly.pdbx_strand_id
1 'polypeptide(L)'
;MVAGGSQTSKGVRVRGIYATAITRLLLDNGIPIVDASDQIVERFGSEVHEGGVALVTVKDRDDRRGLVIIGARPLVDSVLNTLKSALPSSPLVIMPAELYATYLCRALGGGVVELPGGVKGQLEGSSTEGELVVAHVVRFRGFTPV
;
A
#
# COMPACT_ATOMS: atom_id res chain seq x y z
N MET A 1 38.54 -10.52 -0.15
CA MET A 1 37.38 -10.69 0.75
C MET A 1 36.17 -10.16 0.00
N VAL A 2 35.31 -11.05 -0.48
CA VAL A 2 34.09 -10.68 -1.19
C VAL A 2 33.11 -10.16 -0.14
N ALA A 3 32.75 -8.88 -0.22
CA ALA A 3 31.70 -8.30 0.59
C ALA A 3 30.42 -9.11 0.35
N GLY A 4 30.00 -9.86 1.36
CA GLY A 4 28.75 -10.62 1.31
C GLY A 4 27.62 -9.65 1.01
N GLY A 5 26.87 -9.92 -0.07
CA GLY A 5 25.65 -9.19 -0.37
C GLY A 5 24.73 -9.27 0.85
N SER A 6 24.54 -8.14 1.51
CA SER A 6 23.55 -8.01 2.58
C SER A 6 22.20 -8.35 1.98
N GLN A 7 21.68 -9.54 2.30
CA GLN A 7 20.31 -9.93 2.02
C GLN A 7 19.42 -8.90 2.74
N THR A 8 18.99 -7.88 2.00
CA THR A 8 18.16 -6.81 2.57
C THR A 8 16.82 -7.45 2.95
N SER A 9 16.47 -7.43 4.24
CA SER A 9 15.21 -7.99 4.73
C SER A 9 14.04 -7.41 3.95
N LYS A 10 13.13 -8.26 3.49
CA LYS A 10 11.91 -7.84 2.78
C LYS A 10 10.73 -8.11 3.69
N GLY A 11 9.77 -7.18 3.73
CA GLY A 11 8.62 -7.36 4.60
C GLY A 11 7.58 -6.27 4.47
N VAL A 12 6.81 -6.13 5.55
CA VAL A 12 5.73 -5.17 5.68
C VAL A 12 6.18 -4.00 6.53
N ARG A 13 5.95 -2.80 6.03
CA ARG A 13 6.03 -1.57 6.79
C ARG A 13 4.66 -1.22 7.35
N VAL A 14 4.60 -0.90 8.64
CA VAL A 14 3.35 -0.51 9.30
C VAL A 14 3.49 0.92 9.83
N ARG A 15 2.56 1.80 9.47
CA ARG A 15 2.50 3.20 9.93
C ARG A 15 1.11 3.54 10.46
N GLY A 16 1.01 4.64 11.20
CA GLY A 16 -0.27 5.15 11.68
C GLY A 16 -0.61 4.76 13.11
N ILE A 17 -1.79 5.19 13.56
CA ILE A 17 -2.23 5.06 14.96
C ILE A 17 -2.46 3.60 15.41
N TYR A 18 -2.63 2.67 14.47
CA TYR A 18 -2.84 1.25 14.74
C TYR A 18 -1.54 0.44 14.68
N ALA A 19 -0.39 1.07 14.44
CA ALA A 19 0.84 0.37 14.07
C ALA A 19 1.23 -0.73 15.06
N THR A 20 1.20 -0.46 16.36
CA THR A 20 1.56 -1.46 17.39
C THR A 20 0.71 -2.73 17.32
N ALA A 21 -0.62 -2.60 17.24
CA ALA A 21 -1.53 -3.74 17.21
C ALA A 21 -1.40 -4.54 15.91
N ILE A 22 -1.28 -3.84 14.78
CA ILE A 22 -1.12 -4.47 13.47
C ILE A 22 0.24 -5.17 13.38
N THR A 23 1.32 -4.56 13.86
CA THR A 23 2.64 -5.19 13.94
C THR A 23 2.56 -6.50 14.71
N ARG A 24 1.95 -6.53 15.90
CA ARG A 24 1.83 -7.76 16.68
C ARG A 24 1.06 -8.84 15.93
N LEU A 25 -0.09 -8.51 15.34
CA LEU A 25 -0.90 -9.45 14.56
C LEU A 25 -0.13 -10.07 13.40
N LEU A 26 0.68 -9.26 12.70
CA LEU A 26 1.49 -9.73 11.58
C LEU A 26 2.64 -10.63 12.05
N LEU A 27 3.34 -10.26 13.13
CA LEU A 27 4.41 -11.06 13.73
C LEU A 27 3.89 -12.42 14.22
N ASP A 28 2.75 -12.45 14.90
CA ASP A 28 2.10 -13.69 15.38
C ASP A 28 1.73 -14.64 14.23
N ASN A 29 1.63 -14.13 13.00
CA ASN A 29 1.35 -14.90 11.78
C ASN A 29 2.60 -15.09 10.89
N GLY A 30 3.80 -14.84 11.43
CA GLY A 30 5.07 -15.05 10.73
C GLY A 30 5.35 -14.08 9.59
N ILE A 31 4.66 -12.93 9.55
CA ILE A 31 4.86 -11.90 8.52
C ILE A 31 5.97 -10.95 8.99
N PRO A 32 7.08 -10.83 8.23
CA PRO A 32 8.22 -10.02 8.66
C PRO A 32 7.91 -8.52 8.60
N ILE A 33 8.35 -7.80 9.61
CA ILE A 33 8.23 -6.34 9.71
C ILE A 33 9.57 -5.68 9.44
N VAL A 34 9.56 -4.68 8.55
CA VAL A 34 10.74 -3.91 8.10
C VAL A 34 10.42 -2.41 8.09
N ASP A 35 11.44 -1.56 8.03
CA ASP A 35 11.28 -0.10 8.13
C ASP A 35 10.44 0.29 9.36
N ALA A 36 10.69 -0.40 10.48
CA ALA A 36 10.03 -0.16 11.76
C ALA A 36 10.48 1.21 12.33
N SER A 37 9.55 2.00 12.88
CA SER A 37 9.93 3.19 13.65
C SER A 37 10.55 2.82 14.99
N ASP A 38 11.31 3.73 15.58
CA ASP A 38 11.92 3.59 16.91
C ASP A 38 10.92 3.09 17.96
N GLN A 39 9.69 3.63 17.98
CA GLN A 39 8.63 3.20 18.91
C GLN A 39 8.19 1.74 18.74
N ILE A 40 8.27 1.21 17.52
CA ILE A 40 7.93 -0.19 17.21
C ILE A 40 9.11 -1.08 17.59
N VAL A 41 10.34 -0.63 17.33
CA VAL A 41 11.56 -1.33 17.74
C VAL A 41 11.66 -1.43 19.27
N GLU A 42 11.38 -0.35 20.00
CA GLU A 42 11.36 -0.34 21.46
C GLU A 42 10.37 -1.37 22.03
N ARG A 43 9.26 -1.62 21.33
CA ARG A 43 8.20 -2.54 21.78
C ARG A 43 8.45 -4.01 21.44
N PHE A 44 9.03 -4.28 20.27
CA PHE A 44 9.15 -5.63 19.73
C PHE A 44 10.61 -6.11 19.58
N GLY A 45 11.58 -5.25 19.86
CA GLY A 45 13.01 -5.56 19.85
C GLY A 45 13.45 -6.25 18.57
N SER A 46 14.03 -7.44 18.73
CA SER A 46 14.57 -8.26 17.63
C SER A 46 13.50 -8.92 16.74
N GLU A 47 12.22 -8.85 17.08
CA GLU A 47 11.14 -9.40 16.23
C GLU A 47 10.90 -8.54 14.97
N VAL A 48 11.38 -7.29 14.97
CA VAL A 48 11.22 -6.34 13.85
C VAL A 48 12.57 -5.88 13.32
N HIS A 49 12.59 -5.32 12.10
CA HIS A 49 13.78 -4.76 11.50
C HIS A 49 13.62 -3.24 11.28
N GLU A 50 14.58 -2.46 11.77
CA GLU A 50 14.68 -1.02 11.49
C GLU A 50 14.89 -0.74 9.99
N GLY A 51 15.70 -1.57 9.34
CA GLY A 51 15.96 -1.50 7.90
C GLY A 51 15.19 -2.53 7.09
N GLY A 52 15.34 -2.46 5.77
CA GLY A 52 14.78 -3.43 4.83
C GLY A 52 14.01 -2.80 3.67
N VAL A 53 13.57 -3.63 2.73
CA VAL A 53 12.69 -3.23 1.62
C VAL A 53 11.25 -3.57 1.98
N ALA A 54 10.45 -2.52 2.20
CA ALA A 54 9.02 -2.65 2.38
C ALA A 54 8.35 -2.99 1.04
N LEU A 55 7.93 -4.25 0.86
CA LEU A 55 7.15 -4.66 -0.31
C LEU A 55 5.66 -4.34 -0.14
N VAL A 56 5.21 -4.20 1.11
CA VAL A 56 3.85 -3.82 1.47
C VAL A 56 3.92 -2.73 2.53
N THR A 57 3.07 -1.72 2.39
CA THR A 57 2.82 -0.72 3.42
C THR A 57 1.39 -0.87 3.91
N VAL A 58 1.23 -1.01 5.22
CA VAL A 58 -0.05 -0.89 5.92
C VAL A 58 -0.06 0.44 6.66
N LYS A 59 -1.06 1.28 6.41
CA LYS A 59 -1.22 2.56 7.11
C LYS A 59 -2.68 2.80 7.49
N ASP A 60 -2.92 3.74 8.40
CA ASP A 60 -4.26 4.25 8.61
C ASP A 60 -4.77 4.99 7.36
N ARG A 61 -6.08 4.93 7.14
CA ARG A 61 -6.75 5.77 6.14
C ARG A 61 -6.69 7.24 6.59
N ASP A 62 -6.79 8.18 5.66
CA ASP A 62 -6.65 9.62 5.95
C ASP A 62 -7.65 10.14 7.00
N ASP A 63 -8.84 9.53 7.10
CA ASP A 63 -9.85 9.84 8.13
C ASP A 63 -9.63 9.09 9.46
N ARG A 64 -8.55 8.31 9.56
CA ARG A 64 -8.16 7.43 10.67
C ARG A 64 -9.19 6.36 11.02
N ARG A 65 -10.12 6.04 10.11
CA ARG A 65 -11.21 5.06 10.32
C ARG A 65 -11.08 3.85 9.39
N GLY A 66 -9.91 3.22 9.44
CA GLY A 66 -9.62 2.01 8.67
C GLY A 66 -8.15 1.90 8.33
N LEU A 67 -7.83 0.85 7.58
CA LEU A 67 -6.48 0.58 7.10
C LEU A 67 -6.46 0.64 5.57
N VAL A 68 -5.32 1.08 5.04
CA VAL A 68 -4.98 1.02 3.63
C VAL A 68 -3.76 0.12 3.50
N ILE A 69 -3.87 -0.89 2.64
CA ILE A 69 -2.81 -1.88 2.38
C ILE A 69 -2.42 -1.71 0.92
N ILE A 70 -1.14 -1.43 0.67
CA ILE A 70 -0.60 -1.13 -0.67
C ILE A 70 0.69 -1.92 -0.82
N GLY A 71 0.86 -2.61 -1.95
CA GLY A 71 2.13 -3.27 -2.24
C GLY A 71 1.99 -4.48 -3.14
N ALA A 72 3.06 -5.27 -3.18
CA ALA A 72 3.18 -6.40 -4.09
C ALA A 72 2.52 -7.68 -3.55
N ARG A 73 1.86 -8.41 -4.45
CA ARG A 73 1.52 -9.82 -4.22
C ARG A 73 2.78 -10.70 -4.26
N PRO A 74 2.81 -11.83 -3.53
CA PRO A 74 1.73 -12.40 -2.71
C PRO A 74 1.64 -11.82 -1.29
N LEU A 75 2.56 -10.95 -0.87
CA LEU A 75 2.65 -10.48 0.51
C LEU A 75 1.40 -9.71 0.95
N VAL A 76 0.78 -8.94 0.05
CA VAL A 76 -0.52 -8.30 0.32
C VAL A 76 -1.59 -9.32 0.68
N ASP A 77 -1.63 -10.46 -0.01
CA ASP A 77 -2.65 -11.49 0.23
C ASP A 77 -2.45 -12.14 1.61
N SER A 78 -1.19 -12.38 2.02
CA SER A 78 -0.85 -12.85 3.37
C SER A 78 -1.28 -11.88 4.47
N VAL A 79 -0.99 -10.58 4.29
CA VAL A 79 -1.42 -9.52 5.21
C VAL A 79 -2.94 -9.47 5.28
N LEU A 80 -3.60 -9.50 4.13
CA LEU A 80 -5.06 -9.41 4.03
C LEU A 80 -5.73 -10.61 4.72
N ASN A 81 -5.24 -11.82 4.50
CA ASN A 81 -5.79 -13.03 5.13
C ASN A 81 -5.62 -13.00 6.65
N THR A 82 -4.46 -12.53 7.13
CA THR A 82 -4.20 -12.33 8.56
C THR A 82 -5.21 -11.36 9.18
N LEU A 83 -5.40 -10.19 8.55
CA LEU A 83 -6.32 -9.17 9.04
C LEU A 83 -7.78 -9.61 8.96
N LYS A 84 -8.19 -10.32 7.90
CA LYS A 84 -9.54 -10.89 7.80
C LYS A 84 -9.84 -11.89 8.91
N SER A 85 -8.87 -12.76 9.21
CA SER A 85 -9.03 -13.75 10.27
C SER A 85 -9.14 -13.09 11.65
N ALA A 86 -8.35 -12.04 11.91
CA ALA A 86 -8.37 -11.33 13.18
C ALA A 86 -9.56 -10.36 13.32
N LEU A 87 -10.05 -9.80 12.21
CA LEU A 87 -11.06 -8.74 12.17
C LEU A 87 -12.22 -9.11 11.21
N PRO A 88 -12.97 -10.20 11.47
CA PRO A 88 -13.92 -10.77 10.50
C PRO A 88 -15.07 -9.84 10.11
N SER A 89 -15.43 -8.90 10.99
CA SER A 89 -16.51 -7.93 10.75
C SER A 89 -16.05 -6.66 10.01
N SER A 90 -14.77 -6.55 9.64
CA SER A 90 -14.25 -5.37 8.95
C SER A 90 -14.51 -5.47 7.44
N PRO A 91 -15.12 -4.43 6.81
CA PRO A 91 -15.34 -4.45 5.37
C PRO A 91 -14.02 -4.38 4.61
N LEU A 92 -13.87 -5.24 3.60
CA LEU A 92 -12.77 -5.17 2.65
C LEU A 92 -13.23 -4.48 1.37
N VAL A 93 -12.44 -3.52 0.90
CA VAL A 93 -12.62 -2.88 -0.39
C VAL A 93 -11.34 -3.03 -1.21
N ILE A 94 -11.45 -3.58 -2.41
CA ILE A 94 -10.34 -3.64 -3.38
C ILE A 94 -10.53 -2.48 -4.35
N MET A 95 -9.51 -1.63 -4.46
CA MET A 95 -9.54 -0.49 -5.37
C MET A 95 -9.27 -0.94 -6.81
N PRO A 96 -9.88 -0.28 -7.82
CA PRO A 96 -9.71 -0.67 -9.21
C PRO A 96 -8.33 -0.30 -9.77
N ALA A 97 -7.53 0.48 -9.04
CA ALA A 97 -6.16 0.82 -9.36
C ALA A 97 -5.30 0.86 -8.09
N GLU A 98 -3.98 0.87 -8.24
CA GLU A 98 -3.05 0.98 -7.11
C GLU A 98 -2.86 2.45 -6.72
N LEU A 99 -2.93 2.73 -5.41
CA LEU A 99 -2.63 4.06 -4.88
C LEU A 99 -1.14 4.34 -5.01
N TYR A 100 -0.78 5.55 -5.46
CA TYR A 100 0.59 6.00 -5.73
C TYR A 100 1.27 5.29 -6.91
N ALA A 101 0.54 4.53 -7.71
CA ALA A 101 1.05 4.01 -8.96
C ALA A 101 0.95 5.06 -10.07
N THR A 102 1.92 5.00 -10.98
CA THR A 102 1.92 5.79 -12.22
C THR A 102 1.46 4.92 -13.37
N TYR A 103 0.51 5.42 -14.14
CA TYR A 103 -0.07 4.77 -15.29
C TYR A 103 0.12 5.64 -16.54
N LEU A 104 0.28 4.99 -17.69
CA LEU A 104 0.05 5.61 -18.98
C LEU A 104 -1.45 5.52 -19.28
N CYS A 105 -2.12 6.66 -19.31
CA CYS A 105 -3.57 6.75 -19.44
C CYS A 105 -3.96 7.41 -20.77
N ARG A 106 -5.15 7.10 -21.29
CA ARG A 106 -5.73 7.80 -22.43
C ARG A 106 -6.69 8.89 -21.95
N ALA A 107 -6.51 10.13 -22.40
CA ALA A 107 -7.45 11.21 -22.12
C ALA A 107 -8.75 11.02 -22.91
N LEU A 108 -9.88 11.07 -22.20
CA LEU A 108 -11.24 10.93 -22.77
C LEU A 108 -11.97 12.28 -22.88
N GLY A 109 -11.28 13.39 -22.58
CA GLY A 109 -11.89 14.72 -22.50
C GLY A 109 -12.56 15.01 -21.14
N GLY A 110 -12.87 16.28 -20.88
CA GLY A 110 -13.54 16.70 -19.64
C GLY A 110 -12.77 16.41 -18.34
N GLY A 111 -11.45 16.24 -18.41
CA GLY A 111 -10.61 15.85 -17.28
C GLY A 111 -10.73 14.36 -16.90
N VAL A 112 -11.35 13.52 -17.73
CA VAL A 112 -11.43 12.07 -17.50
C VAL A 112 -10.33 11.37 -18.26
N VAL A 113 -9.71 10.36 -17.62
CA VAL A 113 -8.70 9.49 -18.23
C VAL A 113 -9.07 8.03 -18.07
N GLU A 114 -8.64 7.19 -19.00
CA GLU A 114 -8.73 5.74 -18.93
C GLU A 114 -7.35 5.16 -18.58
N LEU A 115 -7.28 4.51 -17.42
CA LEU A 115 -6.14 3.73 -16.95
C LEU A 115 -6.14 2.35 -17.63
N PRO A 116 -4.99 1.62 -17.64
CA PRO A 116 -4.95 0.24 -18.08
C PRO A 116 -6.04 -0.62 -17.43
N GLY A 117 -6.67 -1.48 -18.23
CA GLY A 117 -7.81 -2.30 -17.79
C GLY A 117 -9.17 -1.61 -17.88
N GLY A 118 -9.26 -0.43 -18.52
CA GLY A 118 -10.54 0.26 -18.76
C GLY A 118 -11.07 1.02 -17.54
N VAL A 119 -10.23 1.21 -16.52
CA VAL A 119 -10.60 1.92 -15.29
C VAL A 119 -10.63 3.42 -15.57
N LYS A 120 -11.76 4.07 -15.34
CA LYS A 120 -11.90 5.52 -15.51
C LYS A 120 -11.42 6.25 -14.26
N GLY A 121 -10.58 7.26 -14.45
CA GLY A 121 -10.07 8.15 -13.42
C GLY A 121 -10.33 9.62 -13.74
N GLN A 122 -10.17 10.47 -12.72
CA GLN A 122 -10.21 11.92 -12.87
C GLN A 122 -8.79 12.46 -12.89
N LEU A 123 -8.42 13.20 -13.94
CA LEU A 123 -7.14 13.87 -14.03
C LEU A 123 -7.23 15.27 -13.38
N GLU A 124 -6.36 15.52 -12.41
CA GLU A 124 -6.07 16.87 -11.91
C GLU A 124 -5.02 17.53 -12.83
N GLY A 125 -5.46 18.00 -13.99
CA GLY A 125 -4.59 18.62 -14.99
C GLY A 125 -5.31 18.88 -16.31
N SER A 126 -4.63 19.52 -17.25
CA SER A 126 -5.10 19.67 -18.62
C SER A 126 -4.60 18.53 -19.49
N SER A 127 -5.46 17.99 -20.34
CA SER A 127 -5.09 17.04 -21.39
C SER A 127 -5.97 17.29 -22.62
N THR A 128 -5.48 16.90 -23.78
CA THR A 128 -6.27 16.91 -25.02
C THR A 128 -6.93 15.55 -25.18
N GLU A 129 -8.19 15.51 -25.62
CA GLU A 129 -8.87 14.24 -25.88
C GLU A 129 -8.07 13.38 -26.88
N GLY A 130 -7.92 12.09 -26.57
CA GLY A 130 -7.14 11.13 -27.35
C GLY A 130 -5.65 11.07 -27.00
N GLU A 131 -5.12 12.06 -26.26
CA GLU A 131 -3.72 12.11 -25.82
C GLU A 131 -3.40 10.98 -24.82
N LEU A 132 -2.16 10.47 -24.87
CA LEU A 132 -1.63 9.61 -23.84
C LEU A 132 -0.89 10.45 -22.79
N VAL A 133 -1.34 10.35 -21.54
CA VAL A 133 -0.80 11.11 -20.41
C VAL A 133 -0.27 10.17 -19.34
N VAL A 134 0.91 10.48 -18.82
CA VAL A 134 1.48 9.80 -17.66
C VAL A 134 0.85 10.40 -16.41
N ALA A 135 0.00 9.65 -15.72
CA ALA A 135 -0.73 10.10 -14.54
C ALA A 135 -0.35 9.28 -13.31
N HIS A 136 -0.23 9.93 -12.16
CA HIS A 136 0.08 9.31 -10.88
C HIS A 136 -1.16 9.36 -9.97
N VAL A 137 -1.61 8.21 -9.48
CA VAL A 137 -2.80 8.13 -8.61
C VAL A 137 -2.45 8.68 -7.24
N VAL A 138 -2.93 9.88 -6.92
CA VAL A 138 -2.65 10.54 -5.64
C VAL A 138 -3.66 10.14 -4.57
N ARG A 139 -4.90 9.81 -4.96
CA ARG A 139 -5.99 9.44 -4.04
C ARG A 139 -7.16 8.78 -4.76
N PHE A 140 -8.19 8.42 -4.00
CA PHE A 140 -9.47 7.97 -4.53
C PHE A 140 -10.62 8.85 -4.04
N ARG A 141 -11.58 9.12 -4.92
CA ARG A 141 -12.91 9.67 -4.56
C ARG A 141 -13.93 8.55 -4.72
N GLY A 142 -14.32 7.91 -3.61
CA GLY A 142 -15.06 6.65 -3.68
C GLY A 142 -14.20 5.59 -4.37
N PHE A 143 -14.66 5.07 -5.51
CA PHE A 143 -13.93 4.09 -6.33
C PHE A 143 -13.15 4.71 -7.49
N THR A 144 -13.24 6.03 -7.69
CA THR A 144 -12.61 6.71 -8.82
C THR A 144 -11.19 7.13 -8.44
N PRO A 145 -10.13 6.64 -9.12
CA PRO A 145 -8.78 7.14 -8.95
C PRO A 145 -8.70 8.59 -9.42
N VAL A 146 -7.94 9.39 -8.67
CA VAL A 146 -7.62 10.79 -8.98
C VAL A 146 -6.11 10.96 -9.03
#